data_AF-A0A949MBN0-F1
#
_entry.id   AF-A0A949MBN0-F1
#
_cell.length_a   1.000
_cell.length_b   1.000
_cell.length_c   1.000
_cell.angle_alpha   90.00
_cell.angle_beta   90.00
_cell.angle_gamma   90.00
#
_symmetry.space_group_name_H-M   'P 1'
#
loop_
_entity.id
_entity.type
_entity.pdbx_description
1 polymer ?
#
loop_
_entity_poly.entity_id
_entity_poly.type
_entity_poly.pdbx_seq_one_letter_code
_entity_poly.pdbx_strand_id
1 'polypeptide(L)' 'MKRILCIDGGGMRGLIPAVVLAELERKAKKPCHEIFDLISGTSIGGIL' A
#
# COMPACT_ATOMS: atom_id res chain seq x y z
N MET A 1 0.40 15.91 -11.42
CA MET A 1 -0.65 15.59 -10.42
C MET A 1 -0.03 14.62 -9.44
N LYS A 2 -0.05 14.89 -8.12
CA LYS A 2 0.59 13.99 -7.14
C LYS A 2 -0.32 12.80 -6.80
N ARG A 3 0.26 11.62 -6.61
CA ARG A 3 -0.43 10.38 -6.20
C ARG A 3 -0.02 9.98 -4.80
N ILE A 4 -1.00 9.74 -3.93
CA ILE A 4 -0.79 9.40 -2.51
C ILE A 4 -1.48 8.06 -2.22
N LEU A 5 -0.76 7.15 -1.58
CA LEU A 5 -1.29 5.88 -1.06
C LEU A 5 -1.40 5.97 0.47
N CYS A 6 -2.59 5.67 1.00
CA CYS A 6 -2.85 5.62 2.44
C CYS A 6 -3.27 4.20 2.83
N ILE A 7 -2.60 3.60 3.81
CA ILE A 7 -2.85 2.24 4.28
C ILE A 7 -3.30 2.27 5.75
N ASP A 8 -4.54 1.87 5.98
CA ASP A 8 -5.11 1.84 7.33
C ASP A 8 -4.44 0.78 8.21
N GLY A 9 -4.48 1.03 9.52
CA GLY A 9 -4.17 0.00 10.52
C GLY A 9 -5.27 -1.06 10.61
N GLY A 10 -5.01 -2.15 11.35
CA GLY A 10 -6.00 -3.22 11.49
C GLY A 10 -5.54 -4.51 12.17
N GLY A 11 -4.31 -4.56 12.71
CA GLY A 11 -3.72 -5.77 13.28
C GLY A 11 -3.59 -6.87 12.22
N MET A 12 -4.07 -8.08 12.52
CA MET A 12 -4.05 -9.20 11.57
C MET A 12 -4.80 -8.91 10.26
N ARG A 13 -5.74 -7.95 10.25
CA ARG A 13 -6.45 -7.55 9.04
C ARG A 13 -5.58 -6.77 8.05
N GLY A 14 -4.32 -6.47 8.39
CA GLY A 14 -3.32 -5.96 7.44
C GLY A 14 -3.09 -6.90 6.25
N LEU A 15 -3.47 -8.17 6.34
CA LEU A 15 -3.50 -9.08 5.20
C LEU A 15 -4.37 -8.57 4.05
N ILE A 16 -5.48 -7.87 4.35
CA ILE A 16 -6.40 -7.34 3.34
C ILE A 16 -5.69 -6.31 2.45
N PRO A 17 -5.14 -5.19 2.98
CA PRO A 17 -4.39 -4.25 2.15
C PRO A 17 -3.14 -4.88 1.54
N ALA A 18 -2.45 -5.81 2.21
CA ALA A 18 -1.28 -6.48 1.63
C ALA A 18 -1.61 -7.24 0.33
N VAL A 19 -2.73 -7.98 0.30
CA VAL A 19 -3.19 -8.69 -0.90
C VAL A 19 -3.59 -7.70 -2.00
N VAL A 20 -4.24 -6.59 -1.64
CA VAL A 20 -4.62 -5.54 -2.60
C VAL A 20 -3.38 -4.87 -3.21
N LEU A 21 -2.36 -4.57 -2.40
CA LEU A 21 -1.11 -3.96 -2.86
C LEU A 21 -0.33 -4.89 -3.77
N ALA A 22 -0.24 -6.18 -3.42
CA ALA A 22 0.41 -7.18 -4.28
C ALA A 22 -0.26 -7.27 -5.66
N GLU A 23 -1.60 -7.26 -5.71
CA GLU A 23 -2.33 -7.29 -6.97
C GLU A 23 -2.19 -5.96 -7.75
N LEU A 24 -2.13 -4.82 -7.04
CA LEU A 24 -1.88 -3.51 -7.64
C LEU A 24 -0.51 -3.49 -8.35
N GLU A 25 0.55 -3.91 -7.66
CA GLU A 25 1.91 -3.98 -8.21
C GLU A 25 1.98 -4.94 -9.39
N ARG A 26 1.31 -6.10 -9.29
CA ARG A 26 1.22 -7.08 -10.39
C ARG A 26 0.59 -6.47 -11.65
N LYS A 27 -0.51 -5.72 -11.50
CA LYS A 27 -1.18 -5.04 -12.63
C LYS A 27 -0.37 -3.87 -13.17
N ALA A 28 0.27 -3.11 -12.29
CA ALA A 28 1.07 -1.94 -12.66
C ALA A 28 2.45 -2.30 -13.22
N LYS A 29 2.92 -3.53 -13.00
CA LYS A 29 4.28 -4.01 -13.30
C LYS A 29 5.38 -3.13 -12.70
N LYS A 30 5.08 -2.51 -11.56
CA LYS A 30 5.96 -1.60 -10.81
C LYS A 30 5.67 -1.72 -9.33
N PRO A 31 6.67 -1.54 -8.45
CA PRO A 31 6.43 -1.47 -7.01
C PRO A 31 5.69 -0.18 -6.64
N CYS A 32 4.98 -0.16 -5.52
CA CYS A 32 4.18 0.98 -5.07
C CYS A 32 5.00 2.27 -4.94
N HIS A 33 6.26 2.18 -4.50
CA HIS A 33 7.14 3.35 -4.36
C HIS A 33 7.55 4.00 -5.70
N GLU A 34 7.33 3.35 -6.84
CA GLU A 34 7.51 3.95 -8.17
C GLU A 34 6.20 4.53 -8.74
N ILE A 35 5.05 4.20 -8.14
CA ILE A 35 3.72 4.59 -8.62
C ILE A 35 3.20 5.82 -7.85
N PHE A 36 3.55 5.92 -6.56
CA PHE A 36 3.07 6.95 -5.64
C PHE A 36 4.20 7.88 -5.19
N ASP A 37 3.90 9.17 -5.11
CA ASP A 37 4.84 10.19 -4.62
C ASP A 37 4.95 10.21 -3.10
N LEU A 38 3.94 9.67 -2.41
CA LEU A 38 3.86 9.56 -0.96
C LEU A 38 3.09 8.29 -0.58
N ILE A 39 3.64 7.55 0.37
CA ILE A 39 2.99 6.41 1.01
C ILE A 39 2.90 6.71 2.50
N SER A 40 1.71 6.56 3.06
CA SER A 40 1.43 6.75 4.48
C SER A 40 0.68 5.55 5.02
N GLY A 41 0.96 5.18 6.27
CA GLY A 41 0.24 4.11 6.93
C GLY A 41 0.31 4.19 8.45
N THR A 42 -0.67 3.59 9.12
CA THR A 42 -0.75 3.56 10.58
C THR A 42 -0.68 2.11 11.10
N SER A 43 0.10 1.87 12.16
CA SER A 43 0.26 0.52 12.74
C SER A 43 0.71 -0.49 11.67
N ILE A 44 0.00 -1.62 11.49
CA ILE A 44 0.33 -2.61 10.46
C ILE A 44 0.41 -1.99 9.06
N GLY A 45 -0.40 -0.98 8.75
CA GLY A 45 -0.36 -0.28 7.46
C GLY A 45 0.90 0.56 7.26
N GLY A 46 1.60 0.95 8.33
CA GLY A 46 2.91 1.61 8.24
C GLY A 46 4.10 0.64 8.27
N ILE A 47 3.84 -0.65 8.54
CA ILE A 47 4.85 -1.72 8.44
C ILE A 47 4.85 -2.31 7.02
N LEU A 48 3.67 -2.40 6.40
CA LEU A 48 3.51 -2.73 4.98
C LEU A 48 4.12 -1.65 4.08
#